data_AF-G8R102-F1
#
_entry.id   AF-G8R102-F1
#
_cell.length_a   1.000
_cell.length_b   1.000
_cell.length_c   1.000
_cell.angle_alpha   90.00
_cell.angle_beta   90.00
_cell.angle_gamma   90.00
#
_symmetry.space_group_name_H-M   'P 1'
#
loop_
_entity.id
_entity.type
_entity.pdbx_description
1 polymer ?
#
loop_
_entity_poly.entity_id
_entity_poly.type
_entity_poly.pdbx_seq_one_letter_code
_entity_poly.pdbx_strand_id
1 'polypeptide(L)'
;MKHITTILALIFTTISASAMNCEKCAIENVKLIAENLDSLTVELIKDFFCTFDKSCQNNSEYSEWSNEIVFELLDHDAKLFLTVLKAENLETKKMIIKEIETPSHEVDLNRIYKKIESTNYEGTLKKEVLEAVSIATKKNLKMESTGHESNF
;
A
#
# COMPACT_ATOMS: atom_id res chain seq x y z
N MET A 1 -57.03 -38.20 -11.65
CA MET A 1 -55.61 -38.28 -11.22
C MET A 1 -54.81 -37.35 -12.12
N LYS A 2 -54.46 -36.15 -11.66
CA LYS A 2 -53.66 -35.18 -12.41
C LYS A 2 -52.30 -35.08 -11.70
N HIS A 3 -51.26 -35.60 -12.34
CA HIS A 3 -49.89 -35.44 -11.87
C HIS A 3 -49.43 -34.02 -12.21
N ILE A 4 -49.18 -33.20 -11.19
CA ILE A 4 -48.54 -31.89 -11.31
C ILE A 4 -47.06 -32.13 -11.08
N THR A 5 -46.27 -32.10 -12.15
CA THR A 5 -44.81 -32.17 -12.11
C THR A 5 -44.25 -30.78 -11.87
N THR A 6 -43.73 -30.54 -10.67
CA THR A 6 -43.02 -29.30 -10.31
C THR A 6 -41.58 -29.38 -10.82
N ILE A 7 -41.20 -28.52 -11.77
CA ILE A 7 -39.82 -28.40 -12.24
C ILE A 7 -39.12 -27.34 -11.38
N LEU A 8 -38.24 -27.78 -10.48
CA LEU A 8 -37.38 -26.92 -9.67
C LEU A 8 -36.10 -26.63 -10.47
N ALA A 9 -36.01 -25.45 -11.09
CA ALA A 9 -34.81 -25.02 -11.81
C ALA A 9 -33.78 -24.47 -10.80
N LEU A 10 -32.76 -25.27 -10.48
CA LEU A 10 -31.59 -24.86 -9.70
C LEU A 10 -30.65 -24.06 -10.59
N ILE A 11 -30.71 -22.73 -10.49
CA ILE A 11 -29.79 -21.82 -11.16
C ILE A 11 -28.46 -21.86 -10.39
N PHE A 12 -27.52 -22.68 -10.84
CA PHE A 12 -26.11 -22.58 -10.44
C PHE A 12 -25.52 -21.34 -11.09
N THR A 13 -25.52 -20.21 -10.39
CA THR A 13 -24.69 -19.07 -10.78
C THR A 13 -23.24 -19.44 -10.49
N THR A 14 -22.49 -19.80 -11.53
CA THR A 14 -21.03 -19.90 -11.45
C THR A 14 -20.49 -18.50 -11.24
N ILE A 15 -20.04 -18.20 -10.02
CA ILE A 15 -19.27 -17.00 -9.75
C ILE A 15 -17.91 -17.21 -10.41
N SER A 16 -17.70 -16.57 -11.56
CA SER A 16 -16.38 -16.52 -12.18
C SER A 16 -15.50 -15.63 -11.32
N ALA A 17 -14.55 -16.23 -10.60
CA ALA A 17 -13.44 -15.49 -10.02
C ALA A 17 -12.59 -14.98 -11.18
N SER A 18 -12.73 -13.70 -11.53
CA SER A 18 -11.80 -13.02 -12.42
C SER A 18 -10.44 -13.01 -11.74
N ALA A 19 -9.49 -13.78 -12.27
CA ALA A 19 -8.10 -13.62 -11.91
C ALA A 19 -7.69 -12.21 -12.36
N MET A 20 -7.58 -11.27 -11.41
CA MET A 20 -7.03 -9.96 -11.71
C MET A 20 -5.59 -10.15 -12.18
N ASN A 21 -5.32 -9.78 -13.43
CA ASN A 21 -3.96 -9.71 -13.93
C ASN A 21 -3.27 -8.55 -13.19
N CYS A 22 -2.20 -8.89 -12.49
CA CYS A 22 -1.34 -7.94 -11.78
C CYS A 22 -0.62 -7.03 -12.79
N GLU A 23 -1.26 -5.92 -13.16
CA GLU A 23 -0.67 -4.93 -14.06
C GLU A 23 0.34 -4.05 -13.31
N LYS A 24 1.59 -4.05 -13.76
CA LYS A 24 2.67 -3.28 -13.14
C LYS A 24 2.57 -1.81 -13.53
N CYS A 25 2.93 -0.93 -12.61
CA CYS A 25 2.88 0.52 -12.79
C CYS A 25 1.47 1.05 -13.13
N ALA A 26 0.43 0.29 -12.79
CA ALA A 26 -0.95 0.61 -13.12
C ALA A 26 -1.46 1.76 -12.24
N ILE A 27 -1.41 2.98 -12.77
CA ILE A 27 -1.87 4.18 -12.06
C ILE A 27 -3.36 4.09 -11.68
N GLU A 28 -4.16 3.35 -12.44
CA GLU A 28 -5.59 3.18 -12.14
C GLU A 28 -5.82 2.40 -10.84
N ASN A 29 -4.94 1.47 -10.48
CA ASN A 29 -5.01 0.81 -9.17
C ASN A 29 -4.62 1.76 -8.04
N VAL A 30 -3.67 2.68 -8.30
CA VAL A 30 -3.27 3.72 -7.35
C VAL A 30 -4.42 4.70 -7.09
N LYS A 31 -5.14 5.12 -8.14
CA LYS A 31 -6.36 5.94 -8.01
C LYS A 31 -7.47 5.20 -7.29
N LEU A 32 -7.70 3.94 -7.65
CA LEU A 32 -8.76 3.13 -7.05
C LEU A 32 -8.60 3.05 -5.52
N ILE A 33 -7.38 2.82 -5.03
CA ILE A 33 -7.15 2.76 -3.59
C ILE A 33 -7.26 4.13 -2.92
N ALA A 34 -6.81 5.21 -3.57
CA ALA A 34 -6.95 6.58 -3.08
C ALA A 34 -8.43 6.96 -2.87
N GLU A 35 -9.29 6.61 -3.84
CA GLU A 35 -10.73 6.84 -3.79
C GLU A 35 -11.46 6.01 -2.72
N ASN A 36 -10.81 4.95 -2.20
CA ASN A 36 -11.41 3.97 -1.29
C ASN A 36 -10.65 3.86 0.05
N LEU A 37 -9.90 4.89 0.45
CA LEU A 37 -9.19 4.92 1.74
C LEU A 37 -10.13 4.68 2.93
N ASP A 38 -11.35 5.20 2.90
CA ASP A 38 -12.32 5.01 4.00
C ASP A 38 -12.96 3.62 4.05
N SER A 39 -12.73 2.79 3.03
CA SER A 39 -13.29 1.45 2.91
C SER A 39 -12.23 0.45 2.43
N LEU A 40 -11.03 0.52 3.01
CA LEU A 40 -9.92 -0.36 2.65
C LEU A 40 -10.25 -1.83 2.90
N THR A 41 -9.85 -2.66 1.94
CA THR A 41 -9.93 -4.12 2.04
C THR A 41 -8.54 -4.73 1.83
N VAL A 42 -8.39 -5.98 2.27
CA VAL A 42 -7.19 -6.78 1.98
C VAL A 42 -6.91 -6.86 0.48
N GLU A 43 -7.95 -6.98 -0.33
CA GLU A 43 -7.84 -7.11 -1.79
C GLU A 43 -7.35 -5.80 -2.42
N LEU A 44 -7.93 -4.65 -2.05
CA LEU A 44 -7.49 -3.34 -2.56
C LEU A 44 -6.00 -3.08 -2.29
N ILE A 45 -5.52 -3.34 -1.05
CA ILE A 45 -4.11 -3.15 -0.73
C ILE A 45 -3.22 -4.16 -1.47
N LYS A 46 -3.68 -5.40 -1.66
CA LYS A 46 -2.94 -6.39 -2.46
C LYS A 46 -2.82 -5.96 -3.91
N ASP A 47 -3.90 -5.48 -4.51
CA ASP A 47 -3.91 -5.02 -5.90
C ASP A 47 -3.01 -3.81 -6.10
N PHE A 48 -2.99 -2.91 -5.12
CA PHE A 48 -2.03 -1.81 -5.06
C PHE A 48 -0.58 -2.31 -4.91
N PHE A 49 -0.29 -3.20 -3.96
CA PHE A 49 1.06 -3.77 -3.82
C PHE A 49 1.50 -4.55 -5.05
N CYS A 50 0.54 -5.09 -5.80
CA CYS A 50 0.80 -5.78 -7.05
C CYS A 50 1.38 -4.85 -8.12
N THR A 51 1.07 -3.55 -8.11
CA THR A 51 1.57 -2.63 -9.14
C THR A 51 3.06 -2.35 -9.02
N PHE A 52 3.66 -2.61 -7.86
CA PHE A 52 5.09 -2.41 -7.64
C PHE A 52 5.94 -3.37 -8.48
N ASP A 53 6.85 -2.77 -9.23
CA ASP A 53 7.88 -3.46 -10.02
C ASP A 53 9.08 -2.53 -10.27
N LYS A 54 10.26 -3.10 -10.52
CA LYS A 54 11.48 -2.32 -10.81
C LYS A 54 11.35 -1.51 -12.10
N SER A 55 10.54 -1.96 -13.05
CA SER A 55 10.29 -1.25 -14.31
C SER A 55 9.58 0.10 -14.11
N CYS A 56 8.93 0.33 -12.97
CA CYS A 56 8.19 1.56 -12.71
C CYS A 56 9.06 2.78 -12.36
N GLN A 57 10.37 2.60 -12.13
CA GLN A 57 11.27 3.66 -11.68
C GLN A 57 11.37 4.86 -12.64
N ASN A 58 11.09 4.65 -13.93
CA ASN A 58 11.12 5.73 -14.93
C ASN A 58 9.75 6.38 -15.15
N ASN A 59 8.71 5.91 -14.47
CA ASN A 59 7.38 6.53 -14.48
C ASN A 59 7.28 7.44 -13.26
N SER A 60 7.59 8.72 -13.45
CA SER A 60 7.62 9.71 -12.36
C SER A 60 6.25 9.88 -11.70
N GLU A 61 5.19 9.98 -12.50
CA GLU A 61 3.81 10.14 -12.02
C GLU A 61 3.39 8.96 -11.14
N TYR A 62 3.59 7.73 -11.64
CA TYR A 62 3.32 6.54 -10.84
C TYR A 62 4.17 6.51 -9.57
N SER A 63 5.45 6.85 -9.65
CA SER A 63 6.35 6.79 -8.49
C SER A 63 5.93 7.79 -7.41
N GLU A 64 5.57 9.01 -7.80
CA GLU A 64 5.09 10.03 -6.88
C GLU A 64 3.78 9.61 -6.21
N TRP A 65 2.79 9.21 -7.00
CA TRP A 65 1.45 8.86 -6.51
C TRP A 65 1.47 7.58 -5.67
N SER A 66 2.14 6.52 -6.14
CA SER A 66 2.22 5.28 -5.38
C SER A 66 2.97 5.47 -4.05
N ASN A 67 3.99 6.33 -4.00
CA ASN A 67 4.66 6.67 -2.75
C ASN A 67 3.72 7.40 -1.79
N GLU A 68 2.92 8.36 -2.27
CA GLU A 68 1.90 9.04 -1.47
C GLU A 68 0.88 8.07 -0.87
N ILE A 69 0.32 7.19 -1.68
CA ILE A 69 -0.61 6.17 -1.22
C ILE A 69 0.02 5.27 -0.14
N VAL A 70 1.30 4.92 -0.23
CA VAL A 70 1.96 4.13 0.83
C VAL A 70 1.86 4.83 2.19
N PHE A 71 2.05 6.14 2.26
CA PHE A 71 1.94 6.89 3.51
C PHE A 71 0.49 7.10 3.95
N GLU A 72 -0.44 7.32 3.03
CA GLU A 72 -1.86 7.42 3.34
C GLU A 72 -2.39 6.11 3.96
N LEU A 73 -2.01 4.96 3.40
CA LEU A 73 -2.38 3.66 3.97
C LEU A 73 -1.82 3.44 5.38
N LEU A 74 -0.59 3.90 5.63
CA LEU A 74 0.02 3.82 6.97
C LEU A 74 -0.67 4.76 7.98
N ASP A 75 -1.16 5.92 7.55
CA ASP A 75 -1.89 6.85 8.44
C ASP A 75 -3.32 6.36 8.74
N HIS A 76 -3.97 5.80 7.71
CA HIS A 76 -5.36 5.37 7.74
C HIS A 76 -5.54 4.03 8.48
N ASP A 77 -4.86 2.97 8.02
CA ASP A 77 -4.92 1.63 8.63
C ASP A 77 -3.58 0.89 8.55
N ALA A 78 -2.63 1.31 9.40
CA ALA A 78 -1.34 0.66 9.57
C ALA A 78 -1.46 -0.86 9.87
N LYS A 79 -2.51 -1.30 10.55
CA LYS A 79 -2.68 -2.73 10.89
C LYS A 79 -2.97 -3.55 9.65
N LEU A 80 -3.91 -3.09 8.83
CA LEU A 80 -4.26 -3.75 7.59
C LEU A 80 -3.09 -3.71 6.60
N PHE A 81 -2.42 -2.56 6.47
CA PHE A 81 -1.19 -2.42 5.67
C PHE A 81 -0.15 -3.48 6.06
N LEU A 82 0.22 -3.57 7.36
CA LEU A 82 1.20 -4.54 7.84
C LEU A 82 0.75 -5.98 7.63
N THR A 83 -0.55 -6.26 7.80
CA THR A 83 -1.14 -7.59 7.59
C THR A 83 -1.01 -8.04 6.15
N VAL A 84 -1.30 -7.16 5.20
CA VAL A 84 -1.19 -7.44 3.77
C VAL A 84 0.28 -7.56 3.37
N LEU A 85 1.12 -6.62 3.82
CA LEU A 85 2.54 -6.61 3.51
C LEU A 85 3.23 -7.90 4.00
N LYS A 86 2.81 -8.47 5.14
CA LYS A 86 3.34 -9.74 5.64
C LYS A 86 3.14 -10.90 4.66
N ALA A 87 2.03 -10.92 3.94
CA ALA A 87 1.70 -11.97 2.98
C ALA A 87 2.46 -11.86 1.66
N GLU A 88 3.06 -10.69 1.37
CA GLU A 88 3.76 -10.45 0.11
C GLU A 88 5.08 -11.21 -0.02
N ASN A 89 5.55 -11.35 -1.26
CA ASN A 89 6.87 -11.89 -1.54
C ASN A 89 7.98 -10.91 -1.08
N LEU A 90 9.20 -11.42 -0.94
CA LEU A 90 10.32 -10.64 -0.40
C LEU A 90 10.68 -9.42 -1.27
N GLU A 91 10.56 -9.52 -2.60
CA GLU A 91 10.91 -8.40 -3.49
C GLU A 91 9.89 -7.26 -3.37
N THR A 92 8.59 -7.57 -3.39
CA THR A 92 7.52 -6.58 -3.17
C THR A 92 7.66 -5.91 -1.80
N LYS A 93 7.93 -6.69 -0.75
CA LYS A 93 8.21 -6.15 0.59
C LYS A 93 9.36 -5.14 0.59
N LYS A 94 10.47 -5.48 -0.04
CA LYS A 94 11.64 -4.59 -0.13
C LYS A 94 11.33 -3.30 -0.88
N MET A 95 10.56 -3.36 -1.97
CA MET A 95 10.15 -2.17 -2.71
C MET A 95 9.29 -1.25 -1.85
N ILE A 96 8.27 -1.79 -1.18
CA ILE A 96 7.37 -0.99 -0.34
C ILE A 96 8.13 -0.40 0.86
N ILE A 97 9.01 -1.18 1.51
CA ILE A 97 9.89 -0.66 2.56
C ILE A 97 10.77 0.47 2.01
N LYS A 98 11.24 0.34 0.76
CA LYS A 98 12.06 1.37 0.14
C LYS A 98 11.29 2.67 -0.08
N GLU A 99 10.04 2.60 -0.52
CA GLU A 99 9.17 3.77 -0.64
C GLU A 99 9.05 4.53 0.69
N ILE A 100 8.88 3.79 1.79
CA ILE A 100 8.78 4.37 3.14
C ILE A 100 10.07 5.10 3.55
N GLU A 101 11.25 4.61 3.12
CA GLU A 101 12.54 5.27 3.38
C GLU A 101 12.77 6.55 2.56
N THR A 102 11.98 6.77 1.51
CA THR A 102 12.15 7.86 0.54
C THR A 102 10.80 8.50 0.20
N PRO A 103 10.20 9.28 1.14
CA PRO A 103 9.00 10.05 0.85
C PRO A 103 9.21 10.96 -0.37
N SER A 104 8.24 10.98 -1.30
CA SER A 104 8.28 11.82 -2.50
C SER A 104 7.94 13.29 -2.21
N HIS A 105 7.30 13.57 -1.07
CA HIS A 105 6.86 14.90 -0.64
C HIS A 105 6.90 15.04 0.89
N GLU A 106 6.45 16.19 1.41
CA GLU A 106 6.38 16.48 2.84
C GLU A 106 5.33 15.59 3.53
N VAL A 107 5.80 14.60 4.29
CA VAL A 107 4.97 13.71 5.10
C VAL A 107 5.24 13.96 6.59
N ASP A 108 4.19 13.96 7.41
CA ASP A 108 4.31 13.99 8.88
C ASP A 108 4.78 12.63 9.42
N LEU A 109 6.08 12.35 9.26
CA LEU A 109 6.69 11.08 9.64
C LEU A 109 6.55 10.77 11.13
N ASN A 110 6.43 11.79 11.99
CA ASN A 110 6.21 11.60 13.42
C ASN A 110 4.80 11.07 13.71
N ARG A 111 3.78 11.58 13.01
CA ARG A 111 2.42 11.04 13.09
C ARG A 111 2.36 9.60 12.59
N ILE A 112 2.96 9.33 11.42
CA ILE A 112 3.03 7.99 10.84
C ILE A 112 3.72 7.00 11.79
N TYR A 113 4.86 7.38 12.36
CA TYR A 113 5.58 6.55 13.33
C TYR A 113 4.68 6.16 14.51
N LYS A 114 4.01 7.14 15.12
CA LYS A 114 3.12 6.92 16.27
C LYS A 114 1.92 6.03 15.92
N LYS A 115 1.36 6.16 14.71
CA LYS A 115 0.28 5.29 14.22
C LYS A 115 0.74 3.83 14.13
N ILE A 116 1.89 3.59 13.52
CA ILE A 116 2.45 2.25 13.41
C ILE A 116 2.80 1.69 14.80
N GLU A 117 3.44 2.49 15.66
CA GLU A 117 3.85 2.10 17.00
C GLU A 117 2.66 1.71 17.88
N SER A 118 1.58 2.48 17.86
CA SER A 118 0.36 2.21 18.64
C SER A 118 -0.48 1.06 18.11
N THR A 119 -0.21 0.59 16.88
CA THR A 119 -0.94 -0.52 16.28
C THR A 119 -0.66 -1.83 17.02
N ASN A 120 -1.71 -2.55 17.42
CA ASN A 120 -1.61 -3.90 17.98
C ASN A 120 -1.31 -4.92 16.86
N TYR A 121 -0.05 -4.96 16.46
CA TYR A 121 0.53 -5.86 15.46
C TYR A 121 1.86 -6.39 15.98
N GLU A 122 1.99 -7.72 16.03
CA GLU A 122 3.19 -8.39 16.51
C GLU A 122 4.03 -8.93 15.34
N GLY A 123 5.34 -8.73 15.39
CA GLY A 123 6.28 -9.30 14.43
C GLY A 123 7.46 -8.39 14.08
N THR A 124 8.45 -8.95 13.38
CA THR A 124 9.63 -8.19 12.93
C THR A 124 9.28 -7.14 11.89
N LEU A 125 8.28 -7.41 11.04
CA LEU A 125 7.85 -6.49 9.98
C LEU A 125 7.45 -5.11 10.52
N LYS A 126 6.77 -5.04 11.67
CA LYS A 126 6.46 -3.74 12.30
C LYS A 126 7.73 -2.97 12.66
N LYS A 127 8.75 -3.66 13.18
CA LYS A 127 10.04 -3.05 13.50
C LYS A 127 10.78 -2.58 12.25
N GLU A 128 10.74 -3.38 11.18
CA GLU A 128 11.32 -3.03 9.88
C GLU A 128 10.68 -1.76 9.30
N VAL A 129 9.35 -1.67 9.35
CA VAL A 129 8.60 -0.48 8.90
C VAL A 129 8.88 0.75 9.78
N LEU A 130 8.93 0.60 11.11
CA LEU A 130 9.30 1.70 12.02
C LEU A 130 10.74 2.18 11.79
N GLU A 131 11.67 1.29 11.48
CA GLU A 131 13.04 1.66 11.13
C GLU A 131 13.08 2.41 9.79
N ALA A 132 12.32 1.98 8.79
CA ALA A 132 12.20 2.67 7.50
C ALA A 132 11.71 4.11 7.66
N VAL A 133 10.66 4.33 8.47
CA VAL A 133 10.17 5.68 8.81
C VAL A 133 11.26 6.48 9.54
N SER A 134 11.98 5.86 10.47
CA SER A 134 13.07 6.52 11.20
C SER A 134 14.23 6.93 10.28
N ILE A 135 14.53 6.11 9.26
CA ILE A 135 15.50 6.43 8.21
C ILE A 135 15.03 7.64 7.40
N ALA A 136 13.77 7.68 6.99
CA ALA A 136 13.20 8.82 6.27
C ALA A 136 13.30 10.11 7.10
N THR A 137 12.95 10.08 8.39
CA THR A 137 13.05 11.25 9.28
C THR A 137 14.48 11.79 9.35
N LYS A 138 15.47 10.90 9.49
CA LYS A 138 16.89 11.30 9.54
C LYS A 138 17.37 11.94 8.23
N LYS A 139 16.85 11.49 7.08
CA LYS A 139 17.20 12.09 5.78
C LYS A 139 16.61 13.49 5.64
N ASN A 140 15.34 13.68 6.02
CA ASN A 140 14.67 14.99 5.97
C ASN A 140 15.40 16.03 6.84
N LEU A 141 15.79 15.67 8.07
CA LEU A 141 16.57 16.55 8.95
C LEU A 141 17.95 16.93 8.37
N LYS A 142 18.61 16.03 7.63
CA LYS A 142 19.89 16.33 6.98
C LYS A 142 19.72 17.33 5.84
N MET A 143 18.67 17.20 5.03
CA MET A 143 18.41 18.11 3.91
C MET A 143 18.11 19.53 4.39
N GLU A 144 17.35 19.67 5.49
CA GLU A 144 17.11 20.97 6.14
C GLU A 144 18.40 21.61 6.69
N SER A 145 19.30 20.80 7.27
CA SER A 145 20.58 21.31 7.81
C SER A 145 21.57 21.77 6.73
N THR A 146 21.49 21.23 5.51
CA THR A 146 22.37 21.60 4.39
C THR A 146 21.82 22.73 3.52
N GLY A 147 20.53 23.05 3.62
CA GLY A 147 19.88 24.12 2.86
C GLY A 147 20.13 25.54 3.40
N HIS A 148 20.84 25.68 4.50
CA HIS A 148 21.13 26.98 5.13
C HIS A 148 22.54 27.55 4.82
N GLU A 149 23.36 26.86 4.03
CA GLU A 149 24.73 27.30 3.69
C GLU A 149 24.88 27.96 2.30
N SER A 150 23.79 28.37 1.63
CA SER A 150 23.86 29.14 0.39
C SER A 150 23.07 30.44 0.48
N ASN A 151 23.47 31.33 1.38
CA ASN A 151 23.19 32.76 1.33
C ASN A 151 24.21 33.52 2.19
N PHE A 152 25.47 33.56 1.75
CA PHE A 152 26.43 34.62 2.12
C PHE A 152 27.44 34.83 1.00
#